data_AF-A0AA43DNG6-F1
#
_entry.id   AF-A0AA43DNG6-F1
#
_cell.length_a   1.000
_cell.length_b   1.000
_cell.length_c   1.000
_cell.angle_alpha   90.00
_cell.angle_beta   90.00
_cell.angle_gamma   90.00
#
_symmetry.space_group_name_H-M   'P 1'
#
loop_
_entity.id
_entity.type
_entity.pdbx_description
1 polymer ?
#
loop_
_entity_poly.entity_id
_entity_poly.type
_entity_poly.pdbx_seq_one_letter_code
_entity_poly.pdbx_strand_id
1 'polypeptide(L)' 'MKIEHEFWIERSTQAVWAIELHDDVVTGCYGPLLLDDVEDDLLEAFDYSPGGAAWIEMNRDRFGTLKLAVPDMPET' A
#
# COMPACT_ATOMS: atom_id res chain seq x y z
N MET A 1 7.58 -12.14 -13.79
CA MET A 1 6.59 -11.18 -13.29
C MET A 1 6.53 -11.39 -11.79
N LYS A 2 7.06 -10.43 -11.04
CA LYS A 2 7.01 -10.42 -9.58
C LYS A 2 5.85 -9.51 -9.17
N ILE A 3 4.94 -10.03 -8.36
CA ILE A 3 3.83 -9.26 -7.78
C ILE A 3 4.26 -8.89 -6.36
N GLU A 4 4.15 -7.61 -6.02
CA GLU A 4 4.45 -7.08 -4.70
C GLU A 4 3.27 -6.23 -4.21
N HIS A 5 3.04 -6.26 -2.90
CA HIS A 5 2.02 -5.43 -2.26
C HIS A 5 2.71 -4.51 -1.26
N GLU A 6 2.38 -3.21 -1.32
CA GLU A 6 2.98 -2.19 -0.46
C GLU A 6 1.92 -1.22 0.07
N PHE A 7 2.14 -0.70 1.28
CA PHE A 7 1.37 0.45 1.75
C PHE A 7 2.05 1.75 1.35
N TRP A 8 1.30 2.65 0.74
CA TRP A 8 1.74 4.00 0.40
C TRP A 8 0.88 5.02 1.15
N ILE A 9 1.51 6.03 1.74
CA ILE A 9 0.83 7.11 2.46
C ILE A 9 0.88 8.40 1.65
N GLU A 10 -0.28 9.00 1.38
CA GLU A 10 -0.36 10.31 0.76
C GLU A 10 0.10 11.39 1.74
N ARG A 11 1.13 12.14 1.39
CA ARG A 11 1.77 13.10 2.31
C ARG A 11 0.84 14.22 2.75
N SER A 12 -0.05 14.68 1.87
CA SER A 12 -0.97 15.80 2.12
C SER A 12 -2.13 15.45 3.05
N THR A 13 -2.70 14.26 2.91
CA THR A 13 -3.94 13.86 3.60
C THR A 13 -3.67 12.83 4.70
N GLN A 14 -2.48 12.25 4.74
CA GLN A 14 -2.12 11.09 5.58
C GLN A 14 -2.99 9.86 5.30
N ALA A 15 -3.69 9.82 4.16
CA ALA A 15 -4.45 8.64 3.73
C ALA A 15 -3.50 7.52 3.29
N VAL A 16 -3.74 6.30 3.77
CA VAL A 16 -2.96 5.12 3.39
C VAL A 16 -3.65 4.40 2.24
N TRP A 17 -2.88 3.84 1.33
CA TRP A 17 -3.35 3.07 0.19
C TRP A 17 -2.53 1.79 0.12
N ALA A 18 -3.21 0.65 0.00
CA ALA A 18 -2.55 -0.59 -0.37
C ALA A 18 -2.38 -0.61 -1.89
N ILE A 19 -1.18 -0.88 -2.36
CA ILE A 19 -0.77 -0.80 -3.76
C ILE A 19 -0.29 -2.17 -4.22
N GLU A 20 -0.80 -2.63 -5.35
CA GLU A 20 -0.29 -3.80 -6.05
C GLU A 20 0.65 -3.34 -7.16
N LEU A 21 1.87 -3.88 -7.14
CA LEU A 21 2.94 -3.60 -8.06
C LEU A 21 3.26 -4.85 -8.88
N HIS A 22 3.26 -4.72 -10.20
CA HIS A 22 3.79 -5.74 -11.10
C HIS A 22 5.04 -5.18 -11.78
N ASP A 23 6.20 -5.75 -11.45
CA ASP A 23 7.50 -5.27 -11.98
C ASP A 23 7.70 -3.74 -11.78
N ASP A 24 7.41 -3.24 -10.57
CA ASP A 24 7.45 -1.82 -10.14
C ASP A 24 6.37 -0.89 -10.75
N VAL A 25 5.44 -1.42 -11.55
CA VAL A 25 4.32 -0.66 -12.11
C VAL A 25 3.07 -0.87 -11.26
N VAL A 26 2.39 0.21 -10.88
CA VAL A 26 1.12 0.11 -10.15
C VAL A 26 0.03 -0.47 -11.05
N THR A 27 -0.45 -1.67 -10.73
CA THR A 27 -1.53 -2.37 -11.45
C THR A 27 -2.86 -2.31 -10.72
N GLY A 28 -2.82 -2.21 -9.40
CA GLY A 28 -3.99 -2.22 -8.55
C GLY A 28 -3.81 -1.37 -7.30
N CYS A 29 -4.91 -0.95 -6.71
CA CYS A 29 -4.90 -0.24 -5.44
C CYS A 29 -6.17 -0.52 -4.63
N TYR A 30 -6.06 -0.35 -3.32
CA TYR A 30 -7.15 -0.43 -2.36
C TYR A 30 -7.01 0.67 -1.30
N GLY A 31 -8.10 1.37 -1.00
CA GLY A 31 -8.10 2.52 -0.07
C GLY A 31 -9.03 3.65 -0.53
N PRO A 32 -8.96 4.83 0.13
CA PRO A 32 -8.05 5.16 1.23
C PRO A 32 -8.38 4.43 2.54
N LEU A 33 -7.36 4.04 3.28
CA LEU A 33 -7.38 3.42 4.60
C LEU A 33 -6.90 4.41 5.68
N LEU A 34 -7.32 4.20 6.92
CA LEU A 34 -6.77 4.88 8.08
C LEU A 34 -5.51 4.15 8.56
N LEU A 35 -4.54 4.90 9.10
CA LEU A 35 -3.28 4.33 9.57
C LEU A 35 -3.48 3.24 10.65
N ASP A 36 -4.49 3.38 11.50
CA ASP A 36 -4.84 2.40 12.54
C ASP A 36 -5.46 1.10 11.99
N ASP A 37 -6.00 1.11 10.76
CA ASP A 37 -6.62 -0.06 10.12
C ASP A 37 -5.61 -0.86 9.27
N VAL A 38 -4.34 -0.45 9.25
CA VAL A 38 -3.32 -0.99 8.35
C VAL A 38 -2.47 -2.02 9.09
N GLU A 39 -2.70 -3.30 8.79
CA GLU A 39 -1.97 -4.47 9.30
C GLU A 39 -1.31 -5.23 8.13
N ASP A 40 -0.14 -5.84 8.35
CA ASP A 40 0.66 -6.48 7.28
C ASP A 40 -0.06 -7.69 6.66
N ASP A 41 -0.68 -8.52 7.50
CA ASP A 41 -1.48 -9.68 7.09
C ASP A 41 -2.69 -9.32 6.20
N LEU A 42 -3.07 -8.04 6.13
CA LEU A 42 -4.20 -7.60 5.30
C LEU A 42 -3.80 -7.35 3.83
N LEU A 43 -2.50 -7.15 3.52
CA LEU A 43 -2.07 -6.83 2.16
C LEU A 43 -2.47 -7.89 1.14
N GLU A 44 -2.40 -9.17 1.51
CA GLU A 44 -2.76 -10.28 0.61
C GLU A 44 -4.28 -10.49 0.50
N ALA A 45 -5.06 -9.94 1.45
CA ALA A 45 -6.50 -10.14 1.54
C ALA A 45 -7.32 -9.06 0.81
N PHE A 46 -6.69 -7.95 0.40
CA PHE A 46 -7.40 -6.86 -0.26
C PHE A 46 -7.78 -7.18 -1.71
N ASP A 47 -8.95 -6.68 -2.11
CA ASP A 47 -9.42 -6.76 -3.50
C ASP A 47 -8.88 -5.56 -4.29
N TYR A 48 -7.65 -5.69 -4.80
CA TYR A 48 -6.98 -4.64 -5.55
C TYR A 48 -7.74 -4.35 -6.85
N SER A 49 -8.08 -3.08 -7.05
CA SER A 49 -8.77 -2.63 -8.25
C SER A 49 -7.87 -1.74 -9.11
N PRO A 50 -7.89 -1.88 -10.45
CA PRO A 50 -7.16 -0.98 -11.35
C PRO A 50 -7.77 0.43 -11.40
N GLY A 51 -8.96 0.66 -10.82
CA GLY A 51 -9.71 1.92 -10.93
C GLY A 51 -8.96 3.17 -10.44
N GLY A 52 -8.02 3.02 -9.50
CA GLY A 52 -7.16 4.10 -9.02
C GLY A 52 -5.68 3.96 -9.38
N ALA A 53 -5.28 2.82 -9.94
CA ALA A 53 -3.88 2.48 -10.22
C ALA A 53 -3.18 3.52 -11.09
N ALA A 54 -3.82 3.92 -12.19
CA ALA A 54 -3.26 4.93 -13.11
C ALA A 54 -3.10 6.30 -12.44
N TRP A 55 -4.03 6.69 -11.56
CA TRP A 55 -3.93 7.96 -10.85
C TRP A 55 -2.78 7.94 -9.84
N ILE A 56 -2.65 6.85 -9.07
CA ILE A 56 -1.56 6.69 -8.10
C ILE A 56 -0.20 6.67 -8.80
N GLU A 57 -0.07 5.94 -9.91
CA GLU A 57 1.15 5.90 -10.72
C GLU A 57 1.54 7.31 -11.21
N MET A 58 0.59 8.06 -11.78
CA MET A 58 0.81 9.43 -12.26
C MET A 58 1.16 10.42 -11.14
N ASN A 59 0.83 10.10 -9.90
CA ASN A 59 1.01 10.96 -8.73
C ASN A 59 1.96 10.33 -7.69
N ARG A 60 2.82 9.39 -8.09
CA ARG A 60 3.69 8.60 -7.18
C ARG A 60 4.52 9.48 -6.25
N ASP A 61 4.91 10.68 -6.69
CA ASP A 61 5.68 11.65 -5.89
C ASP A 61 4.90 12.22 -4.68
N ARG A 62 3.56 12.18 -4.71
CA ARG A 62 2.68 12.59 -3.60
C ARG A 62 2.66 11.58 -2.47
N PHE A 63 3.14 10.36 -2.72
CA PHE A 63 3.12 9.26 -1.78
C PHE A 63 4.50 9.03 -1.15
N GLY A 64 4.51 8.46 0.05
CA GLY A 64 5.69 7.81 0.63
C GLY A 64 5.39 6.34 0.88
N THR A 65 6.39 5.47 0.81
CA THR A 65 6.22 4.07 1.22
C THR A 65 6.12 3.98 2.73
N LEU A 66 5.05 3.37 3.22
CA LEU A 66 4.84 3.06 4.62
C LEU A 66 5.35 1.62 4.86
N LYS A 67 6.39 1.48 5.69
CA LYS A 67 6.82 0.18 6.19
C LYS A 67 6.18 -0.04 7.55
N LEU A 68 5.25 -0.98 7.63
CA LEU A 68 4.80 -1.47 8.92
C LEU A 68 5.98 -2.17 9.57
N ALA A 69 6.43 -1.64 10.71
CA ALA A 69 7.40 -2.36 11.52
C ALA A 69 6.67 -3.58 12.08
N VAL A 70 7.09 -4.78 11.68
CA VAL A 70 6.70 -6.01 12.40
C VAL A 70 7.14 -5.77 13.85
N PRO A 71 6.22 -5.74 14.83
CA PRO A 71 6.66 -5.66 16.21
C PRO A 71 7.54 -6.88 16.46
N ASP A 72 8.79 -6.63 16.80
CA ASP A 72 9.78 -7.64 17.19
C ASP A 72 9.10 -8.46 18.31
N MET A 73 8.52 -9.62 17.96
CA MET A 73 7.86 -10.46 18.95
C MET A 73 8.96 -10.88 19.92
N PRO A 74 8.86 -10.56 21.21
CA PRO A 74 9.86 -11.02 22.16
C PRO A 74 9.82 -12.55 22.16
N GLU A 75 10.90 -13.19 21.68
CA GLU A 75 11.13 -14.62 21.85
C GLU A 75 10.95 -14.96 23.34
N THR A 76 9.92 -15.74 23.67
CA THR A 76 9.63 -16.21 25.03
C THR A 76 10.25 -17.59 25.26
#